data_AF-A0A7J9EYK7-F1
#
_entry.id   AF-A0A7J9EYK7-F1
#
_cell.length_a   1.000
_cell.length_b   1.000
_cell.length_c   1.000
_cell.angle_alpha   90.00
_cell.angle_beta   90.00
_cell.angle_gamma   90.00
#
_symmetry.space_group_name_H-M   'P 1'
#
loop_
_entity.id
_entity.type
_entity.pdbx_description
1 polymer ?
#
loop_
_entity_poly.entity_id
_entity_poly.type
_entity_poly.pdbx_seq_one_letter_code
_entity_poly.pdbx_strand_id
1 'polypeptide(L)'
;MQESGARQNNEKLKFTPIPMSYNELYQSLFDTHVVSPFYLNPLQPPYPKWYDANAQCDYHAGTTGHSIENCTAFKKFVERFINMGILKFGDSSNTENPLPNHAINGINMMSKTIGRRIKAYIAKIKTPLRRV
;
A
#
# COMPACT_ATOMS: atom_id res chain seq x y z
N MET A 1 10.24 -13.04 -36.89
CA MET A 1 10.07 -13.34 -35.44
C MET A 1 10.69 -12.18 -34.68
N GLN A 2 9.92 -11.13 -34.40
CA GLN A 2 10.42 -9.92 -33.73
C GLN A 2 10.22 -10.08 -32.23
N GLU A 3 11.27 -10.49 -31.53
CA GLU A 3 11.28 -10.60 -30.07
C GLU A 3 11.29 -9.18 -29.48
N SER A 4 10.11 -8.74 -29.04
CA SER A 4 9.97 -7.47 -28.31
C SER A 4 10.49 -7.66 -26.89
N GLY A 5 11.81 -7.55 -26.75
CA GLY A 5 12.46 -7.35 -25.46
C GLY A 5 11.98 -6.04 -24.87
N ALA A 6 10.94 -6.10 -24.04
CA ALA A 6 10.53 -4.99 -23.20
C ALA A 6 11.71 -4.68 -22.25
N ARG A 7 12.54 -3.72 -22.67
CA ARG A 7 13.56 -3.07 -21.85
C ARG A 7 12.92 -2.74 -20.51
N GLN A 8 13.30 -3.47 -19.46
CA GLN A 8 13.00 -3.09 -18.10
C GLN A 8 13.81 -1.84 -17.83
N ASN A 9 13.21 -0.70 -18.16
CA ASN A 9 13.73 0.61 -17.86
C ASN A 9 13.77 0.72 -16.34
N ASN A 10 14.89 0.32 -15.74
CA ASN A 10 15.21 0.53 -14.34
C ASN A 10 15.56 2.01 -14.09
N GLU A 11 14.75 2.93 -14.59
CA GLU A 11 14.60 4.18 -13.86
C GLU A 11 14.11 3.75 -12.48
N LYS A 12 14.92 3.96 -11.43
CA LYS A 12 14.51 3.69 -10.06
C LYS A 12 13.19 4.42 -9.85
N LEU A 13 12.09 3.68 -9.93
CA LEU A 13 10.75 4.20 -9.68
C LEU A 13 10.79 4.82 -8.28
N LYS A 14 10.75 6.14 -8.23
CA LYS A 14 10.70 6.89 -6.99
C LYS A 14 9.22 6.97 -6.62
N PHE A 15 8.86 6.30 -5.53
CA PHE A 15 7.53 6.37 -4.95
C PHE A 15 7.51 7.47 -3.89
N THR A 16 6.37 8.15 -3.74
CA THR A 16 6.19 9.07 -2.62
C THR A 16 6.40 8.32 -1.30
N PRO A 17 7.28 8.81 -0.39
CA PRO A 17 7.40 8.22 0.93
C PRO A 17 6.06 8.25 1.67
N ILE A 18 5.63 7.09 2.15
CA ILE A 18 4.43 6.96 2.96
C ILE A 18 4.82 6.89 4.45
N PRO A 19 3.96 7.36 5.37
CA PRO A 19 4.33 7.50 6.77
C PRO A 19 4.16 6.22 7.60
N MET A 20 3.99 5.07 6.94
CA MET A 20 3.74 3.74 7.52
C MET A 20 4.28 2.67 6.57
N SER A 21 4.29 1.40 6.98
CA SER A 21 4.69 0.30 6.09
C SER A 21 3.64 0.04 5.00
N TYR A 22 4.05 -0.55 3.88
CA TYR A 22 3.10 -0.97 2.85
C TYR A 22 2.18 -2.08 3.35
N ASN A 23 2.66 -2.94 4.26
CA ASN A 23 1.84 -3.95 4.91
C ASN A 23 0.67 -3.32 5.70
N GLU A 24 0.96 -2.38 6.60
CA GLU A 24 -0.08 -1.72 7.40
C GLU A 24 -1.07 -0.95 6.51
N LEU A 25 -0.58 -0.30 5.45
CA LEU A 25 -1.44 0.38 4.49
C LEU A 25 -2.36 -0.60 3.76
N TYR A 26 -1.83 -1.74 3.31
CA TYR A 26 -2.63 -2.77 2.63
C TYR A 26 -3.75 -3.30 3.52
N GLN A 27 -3.43 -3.66 4.77
CA GLN A 27 -4.43 -4.14 5.73
C GLN A 27 -5.54 -3.11 5.92
N SER A 28 -5.20 -1.84 6.14
CA SER A 28 -6.19 -0.76 6.27
C SER A 28 -7.07 -0.59 5.04
N LEU A 29 -6.51 -0.70 3.82
CA LEU A 29 -7.27 -0.59 2.57
C LEU A 29 -8.11 -1.84 2.29
N PHE A 30 -7.65 -3.02 2.71
CA PHE A 30 -8.36 -4.28 2.55
C PHE A 30 -9.56 -4.36 3.49
N ASP A 31 -9.37 -4.02 4.76
CA ASP A 31 -10.42 -3.97 5.79
C ASP A 31 -11.54 -2.98 5.43
N THR A 32 -11.19 -1.90 4.72
CA THR A 32 -12.14 -0.91 4.22
C THR A 32 -12.68 -1.21 2.82
N HIS A 33 -12.33 -2.37 2.26
CA HIS A 33 -12.75 -2.84 0.93
C HIS A 33 -12.39 -1.89 -0.22
N VAL A 34 -11.35 -1.08 -0.06
CA VAL A 34 -10.81 -0.19 -1.10
C VAL A 34 -9.93 -0.97 -2.08
N VAL A 35 -9.25 -2.02 -1.59
CA VAL A 35 -8.39 -2.90 -2.38
C VAL A 35 -8.80 -4.36 -2.17
N SER A 36 -8.59 -5.18 -3.19
CA SER A 36 -8.69 -6.63 -3.12
C SER A 36 -7.36 -7.28 -3.49
N PRO A 37 -7.06 -8.51 -3.02
CA PRO A 37 -5.92 -9.27 -3.50
C PRO A 37 -5.93 -9.38 -5.03
N PHE A 38 -4.75 -9.24 -5.62
CA PHE A 38 -4.51 -9.36 -7.05
C PHE A 38 -3.87 -10.71 -7.35
N TYR A 39 -4.64 -11.62 -7.93
CA TYR A 39 -4.18 -12.98 -8.20
C TYR A 39 -3.20 -12.99 -9.37
N LEU A 40 -2.02 -13.57 -9.11
CA LEU A 40 -0.98 -13.79 -10.10
C LEU A 40 -0.68 -15.27 -10.23
N ASN A 41 -0.28 -15.68 -11.44
CA ASN A 41 0.34 -16.98 -11.63
C ASN A 41 1.73 -16.95 -10.96
N PRO A 42 2.08 -17.93 -10.11
CA PRO A 42 3.41 -18.04 -9.54
C PRO A 42 4.48 -18.08 -10.62
N LEU A 43 5.64 -17.48 -10.34
CA LEU A 43 6.79 -17.59 -11.22
C LEU A 43 7.22 -19.04 -11.34
N GLN A 44 7.67 -19.44 -12.53
CA GLN A 44 8.26 -20.75 -12.75
C GLN A 44 9.79 -20.63 -12.72
N PRO A 45 10.50 -21.67 -12.25
CA PRO A 45 11.96 -21.74 -12.37
C PRO A 45 12.44 -21.60 -13.82
N PRO A 46 13.64 -21.06 -14.06
CA PRO A 46 14.60 -20.57 -13.08
C PRO A 46 14.19 -19.21 -12.49
N TYR A 47 14.27 -19.08 -11.17
CA TYR A 47 13.86 -17.85 -10.49
C TYR A 47 14.86 -16.71 -10.72
N PRO A 48 14.38 -15.46 -10.83
CA PRO A 48 15.27 -14.30 -10.93
C PRO A 48 16.04 -14.07 -9.64
N LYS A 49 17.19 -13.38 -9.71
CA LYS A 49 18.07 -13.13 -8.55
C LYS A 49 17.42 -12.40 -7.37
N TRP A 50 16.36 -11.63 -7.63
CA TRP A 50 15.63 -10.90 -6.59
C TRP A 50 14.56 -11.75 -5.89
N TYR A 51 14.29 -12.96 -6.39
CA TYR A 51 13.27 -13.85 -5.84
C TYR A 51 13.69 -14.34 -4.45
N ASP A 52 12.80 -14.15 -3.49
CA ASP A 52 12.94 -14.67 -2.13
C ASP A 52 11.87 -15.73 -1.88
N ALA A 53 12.30 -16.99 -1.74
CA ALA A 53 11.44 -18.14 -1.50
C ALA A 53 10.75 -18.10 -0.12
N ASN A 54 11.23 -17.26 0.80
CA ASN A 54 10.67 -17.12 2.15
C ASN A 54 9.73 -15.90 2.26
N ALA A 55 9.68 -15.05 1.24
CA ALA A 55 8.82 -13.88 1.23
C ALA A 55 7.50 -14.14 0.52
N GLN A 56 6.41 -13.63 1.08
CA GLN A 56 5.07 -13.67 0.50
C GLN A 56 4.50 -12.26 0.38
N CYS A 57 3.66 -12.04 -0.63
CA CYS A 57 3.02 -10.75 -0.87
C CYS A 57 1.51 -10.85 -0.69
N ASP A 58 0.98 -10.21 0.35
CA ASP A 58 -0.46 -10.21 0.64
C ASP A 58 -1.30 -9.57 -0.46
N TYR A 59 -0.79 -8.51 -1.10
CA TYR A 59 -1.43 -7.91 -2.28
C TYR A 59 -1.51 -8.90 -3.44
N HIS A 60 -0.63 -9.91 -3.51
CA HIS A 60 -0.69 -10.99 -4.50
C HIS A 60 -1.22 -12.30 -3.91
N ALA A 61 -2.17 -12.21 -2.98
CA ALA A 61 -2.83 -13.36 -2.35
C ALA A 61 -1.83 -14.38 -1.75
N GLY A 62 -0.74 -13.89 -1.14
CA GLY A 62 0.27 -14.72 -0.50
C GLY A 62 1.26 -15.40 -1.46
N THR A 63 1.30 -14.99 -2.73
CA THR A 63 2.26 -15.54 -3.70
C THR A 63 3.70 -15.37 -3.20
N THR A 64 4.48 -16.46 -3.25
CA THR A 64 5.89 -16.48 -2.86
C THR A 64 6.78 -15.74 -3.88
N GLY A 65 7.82 -15.07 -3.39
CA GLY A 65 8.90 -14.51 -4.20
C GLY A 65 9.29 -13.09 -3.83
N HIS A 66 8.39 -12.31 -3.25
CA HIS A 66 8.67 -10.97 -2.74
C HIS A 66 7.71 -10.60 -1.62
N SER A 67 8.13 -9.70 -0.74
CA SER A 67 7.27 -9.13 0.30
C SER A 67 6.42 -7.98 -0.25
N ILE A 68 5.34 -7.64 0.45
CA ILE A 68 4.52 -6.47 0.09
C ILE A 68 5.32 -5.15 0.11
N GLU A 69 6.32 -5.04 0.99
CA GLU A 69 7.26 -3.90 1.03
C GLU A 69 8.07 -3.74 -0.25
N ASN A 70 8.27 -4.82 -1.01
CA ASN A 70 8.98 -4.81 -2.29
C ASN A 70 8.03 -4.98 -3.49
N CYS A 71 6.72 -5.02 -3.25
CA CYS A 71 5.71 -5.21 -4.29
C CYS A 71 5.54 -3.96 -5.15
N THR A 72 6.26 -3.91 -6.27
CA THR A 72 6.18 -2.77 -7.20
C THR A 72 4.76 -2.52 -7.73
N ALA A 73 3.96 -3.58 -7.90
CA ALA A 73 2.56 -3.45 -8.31
C ALA A 73 1.73 -2.69 -7.24
N PHE A 74 1.87 -3.05 -5.98
CA PHE A 74 1.18 -2.38 -4.89
C PHE A 74 1.67 -0.93 -4.72
N LYS A 75 2.98 -0.67 -4.81
CA LYS A 75 3.52 0.70 -4.77
C LYS A 75 2.96 1.59 -5.89
N LYS A 76 2.83 1.06 -7.10
CA LYS A 76 2.20 1.77 -8.23
C LYS A 76 0.70 2.03 -7.99
N PHE A 77 0.00 1.08 -7.37
CA PHE A 77 -1.40 1.27 -6.97
C PHE A 77 -1.54 2.43 -5.97
N VAL A 78 -0.73 2.42 -4.91
CA VAL A 78 -0.69 3.48 -3.89
C VAL A 78 -0.37 4.84 -4.52
N GLU A 79 0.68 4.91 -5.34
CA GLU A 79 1.08 6.13 -6.06
C GLU A 79 -0.06 6.68 -6.93
N ARG A 80 -0.76 5.82 -7.66
CA ARG A 80 -1.93 6.23 -8.46
C ARG A 80 -3.04 6.80 -7.58
N PHE A 81 -3.29 6.19 -6.42
CA PHE A 81 -4.34 6.64 -5.50
C PHE A 81 -3.99 7.96 -4.82
N ILE A 82 -2.72 8.20 -4.52
CA ILE A 82 -2.20 9.50 -4.06
C ILE A 82 -2.41 10.56 -5.13
N ASN A 83 -1.98 10.28 -6.37
CA ASN A 83 -2.09 11.22 -7.48
C ASN A 83 -3.56 11.54 -7.85
N MET A 84 -4.48 10.60 -7.63
CA MET A 84 -5.92 10.82 -7.79
C MET A 84 -6.57 11.54 -6.59
N GLY A 85 -5.83 11.77 -5.50
CA GLY A 85 -6.35 12.34 -4.26
C GLY A 85 -7.31 11.44 -3.48
N ILE A 86 -7.39 10.15 -3.85
CA ILE A 86 -8.20 9.13 -3.16
C ILE A 86 -7.54 8.77 -1.83
N LEU A 87 -6.22 8.58 -1.85
CA LEU A 87 -5.44 8.33 -0.66
C LEU A 87 -4.71 9.59 -0.25
N LYS A 88 -4.96 10.07 0.96
CA LYS A 88 -4.25 11.21 1.55
C LYS A 88 -3.70 10.82 2.90
N PHE A 89 -2.43 11.14 3.11
CA PHE A 89 -1.79 11.03 4.41
C PHE A 89 -1.89 12.40 5.07
N GLY A 90 -2.45 12.46 6.27
CA GLY A 90 -2.48 13.72 7.02
C GLY A 90 -1.07 14.18 7.35
N ASP A 91 -0.78 15.45 7.05
CA ASP A 91 0.42 16.11 7.55
C ASP A 91 0.30 16.21 9.07
N SER A 92 1.28 15.69 9.80
CA SER A 92 1.32 15.77 11.26
C SER A 92 1.67 17.18 11.77
N SER A 93 1.47 18.24 10.99
CA SER A 93 1.55 19.62 11.45
C SER A 93 0.25 20.00 12.15
N ASN A 94 0.00 19.42 13.32
CA ASN A 94 -1.01 19.93 14.23
C ASN A 94 -0.49 21.25 14.83
N THR A 95 -0.82 22.39 14.23
CA THR A 95 -1.00 23.64 15.00
C THR A 95 -2.43 23.71 15.47
N GLU A 96 -2.81 22.80 16.36
CA GLU A 96 -3.87 23.08 17.32
C GLU A 96 -3.33 22.60 18.65
N ASN A 97 -3.04 23.57 19.51
CA ASN A 97 -2.74 23.40 20.91
C ASN A 97 -4.09 23.33 21.65
N PRO A 98 -4.48 22.18 22.21
CA PRO A 98 -5.36 22.18 23.37
C PRO A 98 -4.51 21.80 24.57
N LEU A 99 -4.09 22.80 25.34
CA LEU A 99 -3.65 22.60 26.72
C LEU A 99 -4.59 23.39 27.64
N PRO A 100 -4.76 23.00 28.92
CA PRO A 100 -4.90 21.64 29.45
C PRO A 100 -6.03 21.53 30.52
N ASN A 101 -6.21 20.31 31.07
CA ASN A 101 -7.03 19.89 32.23
C ASN A 101 -8.49 19.55 31.91
N HIS A 102 -9.06 18.41 32.33
CA HIS A 102 -8.91 17.73 33.63
C HIS A 102 -8.88 16.19 33.52
N ALA A 103 -8.11 15.58 34.42
CA ALA A 103 -8.09 14.15 34.68
C ALA A 103 -9.38 13.66 35.34
N ILE A 104 -10.01 12.62 34.78
CA ILE A 104 -10.80 11.65 35.54
C ILE A 104 -10.54 10.25 34.97
N ASN A 105 -10.12 9.36 35.85
CA ASN A 105 -9.72 7.98 35.61
C ASN A 105 -10.85 7.11 35.04
N GLY A 106 -10.46 6.16 34.20
CA GLY A 106 -11.14 4.88 34.06
C GLY A 106 -11.58 4.53 32.65
N ILE A 107 -11.14 3.33 32.22
CA ILE A 107 -11.67 2.50 31.12
C ILE A 107 -10.79 2.47 29.85
N ASN A 108 -10.08 1.34 29.73
CA ASN A 108 -9.51 0.65 28.57
C ASN A 108 -8.49 1.33 27.63
N MET A 109 -7.32 0.71 27.59
CA MET A 109 -6.28 0.78 26.57
C MET A 109 -6.83 0.50 25.16
N MET A 110 -6.79 1.48 24.26
CA MET A 110 -6.82 1.23 22.81
C MET A 110 -5.90 2.22 22.06
N SER A 111 -4.75 1.69 21.65
CA SER A 111 -3.84 2.19 20.62
C SER A 111 -3.52 3.69 20.59
N LYS A 112 -2.48 4.09 21.33
CA LYS A 112 -1.85 5.41 21.22
C LYS A 112 -0.90 5.54 19.99
N THR A 113 -1.04 4.68 18.98
CA THR A 113 -0.13 4.63 17.81
C THR A 113 -0.83 4.81 16.45
N ILE A 114 -2.12 5.20 16.43
CA ILE A 114 -2.85 5.56 15.18
C ILE A 114 -2.99 7.09 15.10
N GLY A 115 -1.91 7.80 15.41
CA GLY A 115 -1.84 9.27 15.34
C GLY A 115 -1.71 9.81 13.91
N ARG A 116 -1.72 8.96 12.87
CA ARG A 116 -1.86 9.38 11.47
C ARG A 116 -3.17 8.88 10.90
N ARG A 117 -4.13 9.80 10.82
CA ARG A 117 -5.43 9.57 10.18
C ARG A 117 -5.20 9.39 8.67
N ILE A 118 -5.19 8.14 8.20
CA ILE A 118 -5.33 7.84 6.77
C ILE A 118 -6.77 8.21 6.40
N LYS A 119 -6.94 9.10 5.43
CA LYS A 119 -8.26 9.41 4.87
C LYS A 119 -8.31 8.82 3.46
N ALA A 120 -9.09 7.75 3.29
CA ALA A 120 -9.43 7.20 1.99
C ALA A 120 -10.77 7.80 1.54
N TYR A 121 -10.76 8.58 0.46
CA TYR A 121 -11.95 9.13 -0.17
C TYR A 121 -12.33 8.29 -1.38
N ILE A 122 -13.31 7.40 -1.22
CA ILE A 122 -13.82 6.59 -2.34
C ILE A 122 -14.75 7.45 -3.19
N ALA A 123 -14.21 8.19 -4.17
CA ALA A 123 -15.02 8.64 -5.29
C ALA A 123 -15.41 7.40 -6.11
N LYS A 124 -16.70 7.20 -6.40
CA LYS A 124 -17.17 6.15 -7.33
C LYS A 124 -16.65 6.46 -8.75
N ILE A 125 -15.39 6.16 -9.02
CA ILE A 125 -14.84 6.19 -10.38
C ILE A 125 -15.37 4.97 -11.10
N LYS A 126 -16.40 5.16 -11.93
CA LYS A 126 -16.82 4.21 -12.97
C LYS A 126 -15.71 4.14 -14.02
N THR A 127 -14.61 3.48 -13.71
CA THR A 127 -13.59 3.15 -14.70
C THR A 127 -13.42 1.65 -14.65
N PRO A 128 -13.90 0.90 -15.67
CA PRO A 128 -13.67 -0.53 -15.70
C PRO A 128 -12.17 -0.75 -15.79
N LEU A 129 -11.60 -1.43 -14.78
CA LEU A 129 -10.27 -2.01 -14.90
C LEU A 129 -10.37 -2.99 -16.08
N ARG A 130 -9.74 -2.62 -17.20
CA ARG A 130 -9.65 -3.51 -18.37
C ARG A 130 -8.96 -4.79 -17.92
N ARG A 131 -9.72 -5.88 -17.96
CA ARG A 131 -9.19 -7.24 -17.93
C ARG A 131 -8.38 -7.41 -19.21
N VAL A 132 -7.10 -7.72 -19.08
CA VAL A 132 -6.25 -8.19 -20.18
C VAL A 132 -6.40 -9.70 -20.26
#